data_AF-A0A938A8I8-F1
#
_entry.id   AF-A0A938A8I8-F1
#
_cell.length_a   1.000
_cell.length_b   1.000
_cell.length_c   1.000
_cell.angle_alpha   90.00
_cell.angle_beta   90.00
_cell.angle_gamma   90.00
#
_symmetry.space_group_name_H-M   'P 1'
#
loop_
_entity.id
_entity.type
_entity.pdbx_description
1 polymer ?
#
loop_
_entity_poly.entity_id
_entity_poly.type
_entity_poly.pdbx_seq_one_letter_code
_entity_poly.pdbx_strand_id
1 'polypeptide(L)' 'MTLRIVSTRPIAGQKPGTSGLRKKTHVFMGPHYLENFLQAAFDVVGGAGKTLVLG' A
#
# COMPACT_ATOMS: atom_id res chain seq x y z
N MET A 1 -13.64 8.39 -15.03
CA MET A 1 -12.87 7.56 -14.07
C MET A 1 -13.78 7.35 -12.86
N THR A 2 -14.00 6.10 -12.42
CA THR A 2 -14.99 5.81 -11.38
C THR A 2 -14.28 5.32 -10.12
N LEU A 3 -14.53 5.99 -8.99
CA LEU A 3 -14.05 5.53 -7.69
C LEU A 3 -14.74 4.20 -7.35
N ARG A 4 -13.95 3.19 -6.98
CA ARG A 4 -14.46 1.90 -6.49
C ARG A 4 -13.89 1.61 -5.12
N ILE A 5 -14.74 1.18 -4.20
CA ILE A 5 -14.33 0.68 -2.89
C ILE A 5 -14.15 -0.83 -3.01
N VAL A 6 -12.95 -1.31 -2.68
CA VAL A 6 -12.60 -2.73 -2.73
C VAL A 6 -12.46 -3.23 -1.29
N SER A 7 -13.25 -4.24 -0.91
CA SER A 7 -13.12 -4.87 0.40
C SER A 7 -11.85 -5.71 0.47
N THR A 8 -11.14 -5.65 1.58
CA THR A 8 -9.89 -6.37 1.85
C THR A 8 -9.82 -6.76 3.32
N ARG A 9 -8.81 -7.55 3.70
CA ARG A 9 -8.52 -7.92 5.09
C ARG A 9 -7.10 -7.47 5.46
N PRO A 10 -6.84 -7.05 6.71
CA PRO A 10 -5.48 -6.76 7.16
C PRO A 10 -4.55 -7.95 6.94
N ILE A 11 -3.32 -7.68 6.49
CA ILE A 11 -2.30 -8.69 6.26
C ILE A 11 -1.14 -8.44 7.22
N ALA A 12 -0.78 -9.45 8.00
CA ALA A 12 0.31 -9.35 8.97
C ALA A 12 1.67 -9.11 8.31
N GLY A 13 2.57 -8.46 9.04
CA GLY A 13 3.97 -8.33 8.62
C GLY A 13 4.24 -7.26 7.55
N GLN A 14 3.32 -6.32 7.34
CA GLN A 14 3.49 -5.12 6.51
C GLN A 14 4.10 -3.92 7.27
N LYS A 15 4.90 -4.20 8.31
CA LYS A 15 5.66 -3.16 9.03
C LYS A 15 6.97 -2.88 8.26
N PRO A 16 7.19 -1.66 7.73
CA PRO A 16 8.45 -1.31 7.08
C PRO A 16 9.60 -1.29 8.08
N GLY A 17 10.79 -1.68 7.62
CA GLY A 17 12.05 -1.51 8.37
C GLY A 17 12.70 -0.16 8.09
N THR A 18 13.99 -0.02 8.42
CA THR A 18 14.77 1.21 8.20
C THR A 18 14.83 1.65 6.74
N SER A 19 14.78 0.71 5.80
CA SER A 19 14.82 0.97 4.35
C SER A 19 13.51 0.60 3.65
N GLY A 20 12.37 0.71 4.34
CA GLY A 20 11.05 0.39 3.79
C GLY A 20 10.62 -1.07 3.97
N LEU A 21 9.50 -1.42 3.35
CA LEU A 21 8.94 -2.77 3.40
C LEU A 21 9.61 -3.65 2.34
N ARG A 22 10.24 -4.76 2.77
CA ARG A 22 10.88 -5.72 1.88
C ARG A 22 10.28 -7.11 2.08
N LYS A 23 9.83 -7.72 0.98
CA LYS A 23 9.33 -9.10 0.91
C LYS A 23 9.73 -9.71 -0.44
N LYS A 24 9.63 -11.03 -0.56
CA LYS A 24 9.80 -11.72 -1.84
C LYS A 24 8.72 -11.25 -2.82
N THR A 25 9.05 -11.16 -4.10
CA THR A 25 8.13 -10.68 -5.16
C THR A 25 6.79 -11.40 -5.15
N HIS A 26 6.79 -12.73 -4.98
CA HIS A 26 5.55 -13.52 -4.95
C HIS A 26 4.60 -13.11 -3.81
N VAL A 27 5.12 -12.53 -2.72
CA VAL A 27 4.29 -12.04 -1.61
C VAL A 27 3.58 -10.76 -2.03
N PHE A 28 4.28 -9.83 -2.70
CA PHE A 28 3.68 -8.60 -3.23
C PHE A 28 2.64 -8.87 -4.32
N MET A 29 2.82 -9.94 -5.11
CA MET A 29 1.86 -10.40 -6.11
C MET A 29 0.66 -11.13 -5.50
N GLY A 30 0.65 -11.37 -4.19
CA GLY A 30 -0.50 -11.93 -3.49
C GLY A 30 -1.67 -10.96 -3.49
N PRO A 31 -2.93 -11.47 -3.46
CA PRO A 31 -4.11 -10.63 -3.48
C PRO A 31 -4.08 -9.56 -2.39
N HIS A 32 -4.28 -8.29 -2.78
CA HIS A 32 -4.38 -7.14 -1.89
C HIS A 32 -3.13 -6.82 -1.07
N TYR A 33 -1.99 -7.47 -1.30
CA TYR A 33 -0.79 -7.22 -0.49
C TYR A 33 -0.24 -5.81 -0.72
N LEU A 34 0.00 -5.47 -1.99
CA LEU A 34 0.53 -4.16 -2.36
C LEU A 34 -0.49 -3.05 -2.09
N GLU A 35 -1.75 -3.29 -2.45
CA GLU A 35 -2.84 -2.34 -2.33
C GLU A 35 -3.09 -1.97 -0.87
N ASN A 36 -3.08 -2.93 0.05
CA ASN A 36 -3.22 -2.65 1.48
C ASN A 36 -2.07 -1.78 2.01
N PHE A 37 -0.84 -2.07 1.59
CA PHE A 37 0.33 -1.30 2.02
C PHE A 37 0.27 0.15 1.50
N LEU A 38 -0.11 0.34 0.23
CA LEU A 38 -0.24 1.68 -0.35
C LEU A 38 -1.42 2.45 0.24
N GLN A 39 -2.57 1.81 0.48
CA GLN A 39 -3.70 2.44 1.14
C GLN A 39 -3.30 2.92 2.54
N ALA A 40 -2.62 2.08 3.34
CA ALA A 40 -2.12 2.47 4.65
C ALA A 40 -1.13 3.65 4.59
N ALA A 41 -0.29 3.72 3.54
CA ALA A 41 0.60 4.86 3.33
C ALA A 41 -0.19 6.15 3.02
N PHE A 42 -1.23 6.07 2.18
CA PHE A 42 -2.10 7.21 1.89
C PHE A 42 -2.96 7.64 3.08
N ASP A 43 -3.36 6.71 3.94
CA ASP A 43 -4.11 7.02 5.17
C ASP A 43 -3.26 7.87 6.13
N VAL A 44 -1.93 7.69 6.14
CA VAL A 44 -1.00 8.48 6.96
C VAL A 44 -0.65 9.82 6.30
N VAL A 45 -0.31 9.81 5.01
CA VAL A 45 0.21 11.00 4.32
C VAL A 45 -0.92 11.93 3.87
N GLY A 46 -2.11 11.39 3.59
CA GLY A 46 -3.16 12.05 2.83
C GLY A 46 -2.77 12.29 1.36
N GLY A 47 -3.72 12.75 0.54
CA GLY A 47 -3.47 12.95 -0.90
C GLY A 47 -4.11 14.18 -1.54
N ALA A 48 -5.08 14.83 -0.88
CA ALA A 48 -5.78 15.96 -1.48
C ALA A 48 -4.84 17.15 -1.72
N GLY A 49 -4.71 17.57 -2.98
CA GLY A 49 -3.91 18.73 -3.38
C GLY A 49 -2.39 18.53 -3.32
N LYS A 50 -1.90 17.29 -3.15
CA LYS A 50 -0.47 16.98 -3.08
C LYS A 50 0.05 16.38 -4.38
N THR A 51 1.35 16.57 -4.64
CA THR A 51 2.09 15.87 -5.70
C THR A 51 2.87 14.72 -5.07
N LEU A 52 2.76 13.53 -5.67
CA LEU A 52 3.49 12.33 -5.26
C LEU A 52 4.52 11.96 -6.32
N VAL A 53 5.72 11.57 -5.90
CA VAL A 53 6.80 11.09 -6.76
C VAL A 53 6.91 9.57 -6.61
N LEU A 54 6.99 8.85 -7.73
CA LEU A 54 7.13 7.39 -7.78
C LEU A 54 8.39 7.02 -8.58
N GLY A 55 9.12 5.99 -8.15
CA GLY A 55 10.33 5.47 -8.79
C GLY A 55 10.63 4.04 -8.38
#